data_AF-A5Z1V5-F1
#
_entry.id   AF-A5Z1V5-F1
#
_cell.length_a   1.000
_cell.length_b   1.000
_cell.length_c   1.000
_cell.angle_alpha   90.00
_cell.angle_beta   90.00
_cell.angle_gamma   90.00
#
_symmetry.space_group_name_H-M   'P 1'
#
loop_
_entity.id
_entity.type
_entity.pdbx_description
1 polymer ?
#
loop_
_entity_poly.entity_id
_entity_poly.type
_entity_poly.pdbx_seq_one_letter_code
_entity_poly.pdbx_strand_id
1 'polypeptide(L)'
;MLEFETNIDGLASIKVIGVGGGGNNAVNRMIENEVQGVEYIAVNTDAQALNLSKAEVKMQIGAKLTRGLGAGANPEVGKKAAEESKEQIEEALKGADMVFVTAGMGGGTGTGAAPVIAQIAKDLGALTVGVVTRPFTFEGRKRQLQAAGGISAMKEAVDTLIVIPNDRILEIVDKNTPMLEAFREADNVLRQGVQGISDLIATPGLINLDFADVKTIMSNKGSALMGIGIATGENRAAEAAKKAISSPLLEAAIDGAQGVLMNITGGTNLSLYEVQEAADIVASASDQDVNMIFGSVINENLKDEIVVTVIATGFIEQEKDVTKSQRPSLNQSIKTHNQSVPKREPKREEPQQQNTVSRHTSQPADDTLDIPTFLRNRNKRG
;
A
#
# COMPACT_ATOMS: atom_id res chain seq x y z
N MET A 1 41.42 14.92 32.40
CA MET A 1 40.68 15.65 31.35
C MET A 1 39.66 14.66 30.84
N LEU A 2 38.38 14.87 31.18
CA LEU A 2 37.30 14.08 30.59
C LEU A 2 37.09 14.65 29.20
N GLU A 3 37.52 13.92 28.17
CA GLU A 3 37.13 14.20 26.80
C GLU A 3 35.62 13.96 26.72
N PHE A 4 34.86 15.06 26.72
CA PHE A 4 33.51 15.03 26.21
C PHE A 4 33.65 14.77 24.71
N GLU A 5 33.38 13.55 24.28
CA GLU A 5 32.93 13.29 22.92
C GLU A 5 31.61 14.04 22.74
N THR A 6 31.70 15.32 22.40
CA THR A 6 30.62 16.00 21.71
C THR A 6 30.44 15.26 20.40
N ASN A 7 29.42 14.42 20.31
CA ASN A 7 28.84 13.97 19.05
C ASN A 7 28.39 15.23 18.31
N ILE A 8 29.29 15.73 17.47
CA ILE A 8 29.07 16.89 16.62
C ILE A 8 28.35 16.36 15.37
N ASP A 9 27.18 16.95 15.12
CA ASP A 9 26.27 16.82 13.98
C ASP A 9 25.29 15.63 13.99
N GLY A 10 24.23 15.78 14.80
CA GLY A 10 23.07 14.90 14.91
C GLY A 10 22.16 14.93 13.69
N LEU A 11 22.61 14.34 12.59
CA LEU A 11 21.74 13.95 11.48
C LEU A 11 20.82 12.81 11.95
N ALA A 12 19.53 12.90 11.62
CA ALA A 12 18.57 11.86 11.98
C ALA A 12 19.00 10.51 11.38
N SER A 13 18.95 9.44 12.19
CA SER A 13 19.22 8.09 11.71
C SER A 13 18.01 7.56 10.94
N ILE A 14 18.14 7.47 9.62
CA ILE A 14 17.08 7.00 8.72
C ILE A 14 17.41 5.60 8.21
N LYS A 15 16.48 4.66 8.40
CA LYS A 15 16.57 3.29 7.86
C LYS A 15 15.47 3.04 6.83
N VAL A 16 15.82 2.40 5.72
CA VAL A 16 14.88 2.01 4.65
C VAL A 16 14.84 0.50 4.54
N ILE A 17 13.68 -0.07 4.83
CA ILE A 17 13.45 -1.52 4.84
C ILE A 17 12.62 -1.93 3.63
N GLY A 18 13.21 -2.72 2.73
CA GLY A 18 12.52 -3.39 1.65
C GLY A 18 11.98 -4.74 2.10
N VAL A 19 10.67 -4.93 2.07
CA VAL A 19 10.03 -6.17 2.52
C VAL A 19 9.45 -6.96 1.34
N GLY A 20 9.93 -8.19 1.17
CA GLY A 20 9.53 -9.09 0.10
C GLY A 20 10.10 -8.68 -1.27
N GLY A 21 9.58 -9.28 -2.36
CA GLY A 21 10.13 -9.08 -3.70
C GLY A 21 10.06 -7.62 -4.20
N GLY A 22 8.87 -7.00 -4.14
CA GLY A 22 8.70 -5.60 -4.57
C GLY A 22 9.50 -4.61 -3.73
N GLY A 23 9.53 -4.79 -2.41
CA GLY A 23 10.34 -3.94 -1.53
C GLY A 23 11.84 -4.09 -1.78
N ASN A 24 12.34 -5.32 -1.97
CA ASN A 24 13.74 -5.56 -2.31
C ASN A 24 14.13 -4.92 -3.65
N ASN A 25 13.26 -4.96 -4.66
CA ASN A 25 13.50 -4.32 -5.95
C ASN A 25 13.58 -2.80 -5.81
N ALA A 26 12.65 -2.19 -5.06
CA ALA A 26 12.67 -0.76 -4.77
C ALA A 26 13.96 -0.34 -4.03
N VAL A 27 14.40 -1.10 -3.03
CA VAL A 27 15.67 -0.85 -2.32
C VAL A 27 16.86 -0.96 -3.27
N ASN A 28 16.92 -2.00 -4.10
CA ASN A 28 17.98 -2.12 -5.10
C ASN A 28 18.03 -0.91 -6.03
N ARG A 29 16.86 -0.38 -6.42
CA ARG A 29 16.76 0.83 -7.23
C ARG A 29 17.18 2.09 -6.50
N MET A 30 16.86 2.23 -5.21
CA MET A 30 17.34 3.36 -4.41
C MET A 30 18.87 3.37 -4.33
N ILE A 31 19.48 2.20 -4.12
CA ILE A 31 20.95 2.04 -4.08
C ILE A 31 21.58 2.35 -5.44
N GLU A 32 20.98 1.88 -6.54
CA GLU A 32 21.45 2.16 -7.91
C GLU A 32 21.37 3.64 -8.31
N ASN A 33 20.48 4.40 -7.69
CA ASN A 33 20.33 5.84 -7.91
C ASN A 33 21.01 6.65 -6.80
N GLU A 34 21.88 6.02 -6.01
CA GLU A 34 22.76 6.67 -5.04
C GLU A 34 22.01 7.57 -4.03
N VAL A 35 20.83 7.17 -3.57
CA VAL A 35 20.12 7.91 -2.51
C VAL A 35 20.97 7.83 -1.23
N GLN A 36 21.35 8.99 -0.69
CA GLN A 36 22.33 9.13 0.38
C GLN A 36 21.67 9.26 1.76
N GLY A 37 22.48 9.05 2.82
CA GLY A 37 22.08 9.33 4.20
C GLY A 37 20.98 8.41 4.76
N VAL A 38 20.83 7.23 4.17
CA VAL A 38 19.91 6.19 4.64
C VAL A 38 20.61 4.84 4.72
N GLU A 39 20.27 4.04 5.72
CA GLU A 39 20.74 2.65 5.85
C GLU A 39 19.71 1.70 5.21
N TYR A 40 20.15 0.83 4.30
CA TYR A 40 19.28 -0.10 3.60
C TYR A 40 19.24 -1.48 4.26
N ILE A 41 18.02 -1.97 4.51
CA ILE A 41 17.75 -3.31 5.01
C ILE A 41 16.84 -4.04 4.03
N ALA A 42 17.27 -5.18 3.51
CA ALA A 42 16.43 -6.06 2.71
C ALA A 42 15.91 -7.21 3.58
N VAL A 43 14.59 -7.40 3.60
CA VAL A 43 13.91 -8.43 4.41
C VAL A 43 13.10 -9.34 3.51
N ASN A 44 13.39 -10.63 3.51
CA ASN A 44 12.64 -11.57 2.68
C ASN A 44 12.59 -12.99 3.26
N THR A 45 11.53 -13.71 2.95
CA THR A 45 11.42 -15.16 3.20
C THR A 45 12.09 -15.99 2.11
N ASP A 46 12.29 -15.40 0.92
CA ASP A 46 12.94 -16.04 -0.22
C ASP A 46 14.45 -15.73 -0.19
N ALA A 47 15.26 -16.77 0.01
CA ALA A 47 16.71 -16.65 0.10
C ALA A 47 17.36 -16.31 -1.25
N GLN A 48 16.78 -16.76 -2.37
CA GLN A 48 17.32 -16.47 -3.70
C GLN A 48 17.15 -14.98 -4.03
N ALA A 49 15.96 -14.44 -3.78
CA ALA A 49 15.69 -13.02 -3.96
C ALA A 49 16.56 -12.15 -3.03
N LEU A 50 16.81 -12.60 -1.80
CA LEU A 50 17.63 -11.86 -0.85
C LEU A 50 19.11 -11.82 -1.25
N ASN A 51 19.66 -12.90 -1.80
CA ASN A 51 21.05 -12.95 -2.28
C ASN A 51 21.32 -11.93 -3.40
N LEU A 52 20.31 -11.64 -4.23
CA LEU A 52 20.37 -10.62 -5.29
C LEU A 52 20.21 -9.18 -4.78
N SER A 53 19.92 -8.98 -3.49
CA SER A 53 19.81 -7.64 -2.93
C SER A 53 21.17 -6.95 -2.86
N LYS A 54 21.17 -5.65 -3.13
CA LYS A 54 22.33 -4.75 -2.99
C LYS A 54 22.43 -4.11 -1.60
N ALA A 55 21.42 -4.30 -0.75
CA ALA A 55 21.43 -3.76 0.61
C ALA A 55 22.60 -4.35 1.43
N GLU A 56 23.17 -3.51 2.29
CA GLU A 56 24.25 -3.91 3.21
C GLU A 56 23.73 -4.93 4.21
N VAL A 57 22.55 -4.67 4.78
CA VAL A 57 21.90 -5.57 5.74
C VAL A 57 20.87 -6.43 5.00
N LYS A 58 21.04 -7.75 5.08
CA LYS A 58 20.14 -8.74 4.46
C LYS A 58 19.59 -9.66 5.55
N MET A 59 18.28 -9.62 5.74
CA MET A 59 17.60 -10.38 6.77
C MET A 59 16.66 -11.41 6.14
N GLN A 60 17.00 -12.68 6.32
CA GLN A 60 16.10 -13.76 5.97
C GLN A 60 15.15 -14.04 7.14
N ILE A 61 13.85 -13.92 6.92
CA ILE A 61 12.82 -14.17 7.94
C ILE A 61 12.10 -15.49 7.71
N GLY A 62 11.61 -16.11 8.79
CA GLY A 62 10.86 -17.37 8.73
C GLY A 62 11.64 -18.52 8.10
N ALA A 63 12.93 -18.62 8.40
CA ALA A 63 13.80 -19.67 7.85
C ALA A 63 13.30 -21.07 8.22
N LYS A 64 12.75 -21.26 9.44
CA LYS A 64 12.19 -22.55 9.86
C LYS A 64 10.87 -22.83 9.16
N LEU A 65 10.02 -21.81 9.01
CA LEU A 65 8.69 -21.92 8.41
C LEU A 65 8.73 -22.17 6.89
N THR A 66 9.58 -21.45 6.17
CA THR A 66 9.58 -21.42 4.70
C THR A 66 10.73 -22.20 4.07
N ARG A 67 11.76 -22.54 4.86
CA ARG A 67 13.02 -23.13 4.39
C ARG A 67 13.70 -22.30 3.29
N GLY A 68 13.45 -20.98 3.28
CA GLY A 68 14.02 -20.05 2.30
C GLY A 68 13.32 -20.04 0.93
N LEU A 69 12.15 -20.67 0.80
CA LEU A 69 11.41 -20.81 -0.47
C LEU A 69 10.33 -19.73 -0.67
N GLY A 70 10.25 -18.74 0.22
CA GLY A 70 9.23 -17.71 0.17
C GLY A 70 7.88 -18.08 0.80
N ALA A 71 6.98 -17.11 0.87
CA ALA A 71 5.67 -17.24 1.52
C ALA A 71 4.54 -17.80 0.62
N GLY A 72 4.83 -18.17 -0.63
CA GLY A 72 3.84 -18.79 -1.53
C GLY A 72 2.58 -17.95 -1.79
N ALA A 73 2.71 -16.61 -1.87
CA ALA A 73 1.59 -15.67 -1.97
C ALA A 73 0.54 -15.78 -0.84
N ASN A 74 0.96 -16.27 0.34
CA ASN A 74 0.12 -16.34 1.54
C ASN A 74 0.57 -15.29 2.58
N PRO A 75 -0.23 -14.24 2.83
CA PRO A 75 0.08 -13.21 3.83
C PRO A 75 0.29 -13.76 5.24
N GLU A 76 -0.47 -14.78 5.65
CA GLU A 76 -0.33 -15.36 7.01
C GLU A 76 1.02 -16.03 7.22
N VAL A 77 1.60 -16.61 6.16
CA VAL A 77 2.96 -17.16 6.21
C VAL A 77 3.98 -16.04 6.35
N GLY A 78 3.81 -14.94 5.61
CA GLY A 78 4.66 -13.74 5.73
C GLY A 78 4.61 -13.13 7.13
N LYS A 79 3.41 -13.03 7.72
CA LYS A 79 3.20 -12.52 9.07
C LYS A 79 3.91 -13.39 10.11
N LYS A 80 3.65 -14.70 10.10
CA LYS A 80 4.31 -15.65 11.04
C LYS A 80 5.82 -15.69 10.88
N ALA A 81 6.33 -15.52 9.65
CA ALA A 81 7.76 -15.42 9.39
C ALA A 81 8.38 -14.18 10.04
N ALA A 82 7.70 -13.03 10.01
CA ALA A 82 8.16 -11.83 10.69
C ALA A 82 8.09 -11.97 12.22
N GLU A 83 7.01 -12.57 12.75
CA GLU A 83 6.87 -12.87 14.18
C GLU A 83 7.97 -13.82 14.69
N GLU A 84 8.33 -14.85 13.90
CA GLU A 84 9.45 -15.76 14.20
C GLU A 84 10.79 -15.02 14.34
N SER A 85 10.98 -13.96 13.55
CA SER A 85 12.21 -13.19 13.47
C SER A 85 12.14 -11.85 14.20
N LYS A 86 11.18 -11.65 15.12
CA LYS A 86 10.93 -10.37 15.79
C LYS A 86 12.19 -9.79 16.45
N GLU A 87 12.94 -10.58 17.21
CA GLU A 87 14.15 -10.12 17.91
C GLU A 87 15.23 -9.61 16.94
N GLN A 88 15.37 -10.26 15.78
CA GLN A 88 16.34 -9.86 14.75
C GLN A 88 15.92 -8.54 14.10
N ILE A 89 14.61 -8.36 13.87
CA ILE A 89 14.03 -7.13 13.31
C ILE A 89 14.22 -5.98 14.30
N GLU A 90 13.97 -6.21 15.58
CA GLU A 90 14.11 -5.21 16.65
C GLU A 90 15.56 -4.73 16.77
N GLU A 91 16.53 -5.66 16.78
CA GLU A 91 17.96 -5.30 16.85
C GLU A 91 18.42 -4.53 15.60
N ALA A 92 17.94 -4.90 14.41
CA ALA A 92 18.30 -4.19 13.18
C ALA A 92 17.72 -2.76 13.11
N LEU A 93 16.60 -2.51 13.79
CA LEU A 93 15.91 -1.22 13.79
C LEU A 93 16.28 -0.28 14.93
N LYS A 94 16.98 -0.80 15.93
CA LYS A 94 17.36 -0.05 17.11
C LYS A 94 18.19 1.19 16.76
N GLY A 95 17.84 2.30 17.40
CA GLY A 95 18.53 3.59 17.22
C GLY A 95 18.10 4.38 15.98
N ALA A 96 17.13 3.90 15.19
CA ALA A 96 16.56 4.67 14.10
C ALA A 96 15.62 5.76 14.61
N ASP A 97 15.79 6.99 14.15
CA ASP A 97 14.84 8.09 14.37
C ASP A 97 13.65 7.98 13.41
N MET A 98 13.91 7.47 12.21
CA MET A 98 12.92 7.30 11.15
C MET A 98 13.11 5.97 10.42
N VAL A 99 11.99 5.30 10.13
CA VAL A 99 11.99 4.03 9.41
C VAL A 99 11.00 4.10 8.25
N PHE A 100 11.51 3.89 7.04
CA PHE A 100 10.69 3.66 5.85
C PHE A 100 10.46 2.17 5.66
N VAL A 101 9.21 1.74 5.58
CA VAL A 101 8.85 0.36 5.24
C VAL A 101 8.27 0.34 3.84
N THR A 102 9.03 -0.21 2.88
CA THR A 102 8.62 -0.32 1.48
C THR A 102 8.27 -1.76 1.09
N ALA A 103 7.10 -1.94 0.48
CA ALA A 103 6.61 -3.26 0.10
C ALA A 103 5.57 -3.20 -1.04
N GLY A 104 5.58 -4.24 -1.88
CA GLY A 104 4.49 -4.50 -2.83
C GLY A 104 3.36 -5.30 -2.18
N MET A 105 2.15 -4.73 -2.16
CA MET A 105 0.99 -5.37 -1.54
C MET A 105 0.32 -6.37 -2.49
N GLY A 106 -0.30 -7.40 -1.92
CA GLY A 106 -0.97 -8.47 -2.65
C GLY A 106 -0.13 -9.74 -2.84
N GLY A 107 1.14 -9.71 -2.43
CA GLY A 107 1.98 -10.90 -2.28
C GLY A 107 1.78 -11.61 -0.91
N GLY A 108 2.70 -12.50 -0.56
CA GLY A 108 2.72 -13.15 0.76
C GLY A 108 3.59 -12.39 1.76
N THR A 109 4.89 -12.29 1.48
CA THR A 109 5.87 -11.70 2.39
C THR A 109 5.62 -10.22 2.65
N GLY A 110 5.55 -9.38 1.60
CA GLY A 110 5.30 -7.93 1.76
C GLY A 110 4.00 -7.65 2.53
N THR A 111 2.88 -8.21 2.06
CA THR A 111 1.55 -8.03 2.67
C THR A 111 1.48 -8.44 4.14
N GLY A 112 2.15 -9.54 4.53
CA GLY A 112 2.06 -10.09 5.88
C GLY A 112 3.14 -9.60 6.84
N ALA A 113 4.37 -9.44 6.37
CA ALA A 113 5.52 -9.08 7.19
C ALA A 113 5.67 -7.57 7.37
N ALA A 114 5.32 -6.75 6.36
CA ALA A 114 5.51 -5.31 6.44
C ALA A 114 4.76 -4.66 7.62
N PRO A 115 3.48 -5.02 7.92
CA PRO A 115 2.80 -4.48 9.09
C PRO A 115 3.48 -4.84 10.42
N VAL A 116 4.02 -6.06 10.53
CA VAL A 116 4.72 -6.50 11.75
C VAL A 116 6.01 -5.70 11.94
N ILE A 117 6.78 -5.50 10.86
CA ILE A 117 8.02 -4.73 10.89
C ILE A 117 7.74 -3.26 11.21
N ALA A 118 6.71 -2.67 10.59
CA ALA A 118 6.28 -1.31 10.87
C ALA A 118 5.88 -1.13 12.34
N GLN A 119 5.11 -2.08 12.90
CA GLN A 119 4.73 -2.03 14.30
C GLN A 119 5.95 -2.07 15.22
N ILE A 120 6.94 -2.91 14.93
CA ILE A 120 8.19 -2.98 15.72
C ILE A 120 8.93 -1.64 15.67
N ALA A 121 9.06 -1.02 14.49
CA ALA A 121 9.69 0.30 14.35
C ALA A 121 8.95 1.37 15.17
N LYS A 122 7.62 1.37 15.12
CA LYS A 122 6.77 2.30 15.87
C LYS A 122 6.87 2.09 17.39
N ASP A 123 6.91 0.83 17.84
CA ASP A 123 7.07 0.46 19.25
C ASP A 123 8.44 0.88 19.79
N LEU A 124 9.47 0.90 18.94
CA LEU A 124 10.82 1.41 19.27
C LEU A 124 10.91 2.95 19.30
N GLY A 125 9.84 3.65 18.92
CA GLY A 125 9.75 5.12 18.95
C GLY A 125 10.22 5.82 17.68
N ALA A 126 10.51 5.08 16.60
CA ALA A 126 10.87 5.66 15.32
C ALA A 126 9.64 6.22 14.59
N LEU A 127 9.79 7.35 13.91
CA LEU A 127 8.78 7.85 12.98
C LEU A 127 8.67 6.85 11.82
N THR A 128 7.55 6.15 11.74
CA THR A 128 7.40 5.01 10.82
C THR A 128 6.53 5.39 9.64
N VAL A 129 7.11 5.40 8.44
CA VAL A 129 6.43 5.73 7.19
C VAL A 129 6.35 4.50 6.29
N GLY A 130 5.15 4.06 5.97
CA GLY A 130 4.92 3.00 4.99
C GLY A 130 4.83 3.59 3.58
N VAL A 131 5.58 3.05 2.62
CA VAL A 131 5.47 3.41 1.19
C VAL A 131 5.21 2.15 0.38
N VAL A 132 3.97 1.95 -0.05
CA VAL A 132 3.52 0.63 -0.53
C VAL A 132 2.76 0.74 -1.83
N THR A 133 2.85 -0.28 -2.69
CA THR A 133 2.10 -0.33 -3.96
C THR A 133 0.86 -1.20 -3.86
N ARG A 134 -0.25 -0.76 -4.46
CA ARG A 134 -1.37 -1.64 -4.82
C ARG A 134 -1.02 -2.36 -6.13
N PRO A 135 -1.36 -3.65 -6.28
CA PRO A 135 -1.04 -4.40 -7.49
C PRO A 135 -1.79 -3.82 -8.70
N PHE A 136 -1.34 -4.14 -9.91
CA PHE A 136 -2.09 -3.82 -11.13
C PHE A 136 -3.39 -4.62 -11.19
N THR A 137 -4.41 -4.09 -11.85
CA THR A 137 -5.68 -4.79 -12.07
C THR A 137 -5.48 -6.12 -12.81
N PHE A 138 -4.52 -6.19 -13.75
CA PHE A 138 -4.22 -7.41 -14.51
C PHE A 138 -3.62 -8.55 -13.66
N GLU A 139 -3.06 -8.26 -12.47
CA GLU A 139 -2.52 -9.29 -11.56
C GLU A 139 -3.62 -10.13 -10.90
N GLY A 140 -4.87 -9.69 -11.04
CA GLY A 140 -6.07 -10.45 -10.69
C GLY A 140 -6.65 -10.12 -9.31
N ARG A 141 -7.93 -10.45 -9.16
CA ARG A 141 -8.75 -10.10 -7.98
C ARG A 141 -8.18 -10.64 -6.66
N LYS A 142 -7.52 -11.81 -6.67
CA LYS A 142 -6.94 -12.40 -5.47
C LYS A 142 -5.88 -11.48 -4.85
N ARG A 143 -4.96 -10.94 -5.68
CA ARG A 143 -3.93 -10.01 -5.21
C ARG A 143 -4.51 -8.70 -4.71
N GLN A 144 -5.52 -8.17 -5.40
CA GLN A 144 -6.23 -6.96 -4.97
C GLN A 144 -6.85 -7.11 -3.58
N LEU A 145 -7.54 -8.24 -3.31
CA LEU A 145 -8.13 -8.51 -2.00
C LEU A 145 -7.08 -8.67 -0.90
N GLN A 146 -5.98 -9.38 -1.20
CA GLN A 146 -4.86 -9.51 -0.27
C GLN A 146 -4.20 -8.15 0.02
N ALA A 147 -4.03 -7.32 -1.02
CA ALA A 147 -3.46 -6.00 -0.89
C ALA A 147 -4.31 -5.07 -0.03
N ALA A 148 -5.64 -5.09 -0.21
CA ALA A 148 -6.55 -4.30 0.61
C ALA A 148 -6.43 -4.66 2.10
N GLY A 149 -6.35 -5.96 2.43
CA GLY A 149 -6.11 -6.43 3.80
C GLY A 149 -4.76 -5.99 4.35
N GLY A 150 -3.69 -6.11 3.56
CA GLY A 150 -2.35 -5.67 3.96
C GLY A 150 -2.24 -4.15 4.16
N ILE A 151 -2.88 -3.35 3.31
CA ILE A 151 -2.93 -1.89 3.44
C ILE A 151 -3.67 -1.49 4.71
N SER A 152 -4.80 -2.14 5.01
CA SER A 152 -5.53 -1.89 6.26
C SER A 152 -4.65 -2.22 7.48
N ALA A 153 -3.93 -3.34 7.46
CA ALA A 153 -3.03 -3.70 8.55
C ALA A 153 -1.83 -2.74 8.66
N MET A 154 -1.28 -2.26 7.54
CA MET A 154 -0.22 -1.26 7.52
C MET A 154 -0.66 0.05 8.13
N LYS A 155 -1.87 0.54 7.81
CA LYS A 155 -2.39 1.82 8.34
C LYS A 155 -2.36 1.88 9.86
N GLU A 156 -2.71 0.78 10.53
CA GLU A 156 -2.68 0.68 11.99
C GLU A 156 -1.25 0.65 12.55
N ALA A 157 -0.29 0.15 11.77
CA ALA A 157 1.08 -0.11 12.20
C ALA A 157 2.08 1.03 11.91
N VAL A 158 1.68 2.06 11.15
CA VAL A 158 2.54 3.19 10.76
C VAL A 158 2.04 4.53 11.33
N ASP A 159 2.84 5.58 11.22
CA ASP A 159 2.40 6.95 11.46
C ASP A 159 1.75 7.56 10.21
N THR A 160 2.35 7.30 9.05
CA THR A 160 1.85 7.69 7.74
C THR A 160 2.02 6.56 6.73
N LEU A 161 0.99 6.28 5.94
CA LEU A 161 0.99 5.31 4.85
C LEU A 161 0.78 6.00 3.50
N ILE A 162 1.82 6.01 2.67
CA ILE A 162 1.75 6.40 1.26
C ILE A 162 1.38 5.16 0.44
N VAL A 163 0.24 5.23 -0.24
CA VAL A 163 -0.25 4.14 -1.09
C VAL A 163 -0.14 4.55 -2.56
N ILE A 164 0.67 3.82 -3.31
CA ILE A 164 0.88 4.04 -4.75
C ILE A 164 0.00 3.06 -5.54
N PRO A 165 -1.03 3.54 -6.25
CA PRO A 165 -1.85 2.71 -7.12
C PRO A 165 -1.13 2.39 -8.43
N ASN A 166 -0.65 1.15 -8.62
CA ASN A 166 0.07 0.79 -9.85
C ASN A 166 -0.75 1.00 -11.13
N ASP A 167 -2.08 0.91 -11.07
CA ASP A 167 -2.93 1.20 -12.23
C ASP A 167 -2.77 2.65 -12.73
N ARG A 168 -2.41 3.61 -11.87
CA ARG A 168 -2.16 5.00 -12.29
C ARG A 168 -0.86 5.16 -13.04
N ILE A 169 0.09 4.25 -12.85
CA ILE A 169 1.33 4.22 -13.63
C ILE A 169 1.01 3.95 -15.10
N LEU A 170 -0.02 3.14 -15.39
CA LEU A 170 -0.48 2.86 -16.75
C LEU A 170 -1.05 4.09 -17.47
N GLU A 171 -1.42 5.15 -16.73
CA GLU A 171 -1.87 6.42 -17.30
C GLU A 171 -0.70 7.35 -17.65
N ILE A 172 0.47 7.10 -17.05
CA ILE A 172 1.68 7.90 -17.21
C ILE A 172 2.58 7.31 -18.30
N VAL A 173 2.62 5.98 -18.43
CA VAL A 173 3.46 5.28 -19.42
C VAL A 173 2.77 5.12 -20.77
N ASP A 174 3.56 4.91 -21.81
CA ASP A 174 3.04 4.68 -23.16
C ASP A 174 2.22 3.39 -23.26
N LYS A 175 1.22 3.38 -24.14
CA LYS A 175 0.35 2.19 -24.36
C LYS A 175 1.09 0.93 -24.80
N ASN A 176 2.31 1.09 -25.31
CA ASN A 176 3.17 0.00 -25.79
C ASN A 176 4.24 -0.41 -24.77
N THR A 177 4.25 0.18 -23.57
CA THR A 177 5.24 -0.12 -22.54
C THR A 177 5.16 -1.59 -22.13
N PRO A 178 6.27 -2.36 -22.26
CA PRO A 178 6.34 -3.74 -21.81
C PRO A 178 6.05 -3.89 -20.31
N MET A 179 5.52 -5.06 -19.92
CA MET A 179 5.21 -5.37 -18.51
C MET A 179 6.41 -5.18 -17.57
N LEU A 180 7.62 -5.51 -18.01
CA LEU A 180 8.83 -5.36 -17.21
C LEU A 180 9.15 -3.88 -16.94
N GLU A 181 8.88 -3.01 -17.91
CA GLU A 181 9.06 -1.57 -17.76
C GLU A 181 7.99 -0.98 -16.84
N ALA A 182 6.74 -1.46 -16.91
CA ALA A 182 5.68 -1.03 -15.99
C ALA A 182 6.01 -1.33 -14.52
N PHE A 183 6.56 -2.51 -14.20
CA PHE A 183 7.03 -2.81 -12.84
C PHE A 183 8.23 -1.96 -12.43
N ARG A 184 9.13 -1.69 -13.38
CA ARG A 184 10.29 -0.82 -13.14
C ARG A 184 9.85 0.62 -12.81
N GLU A 185 8.79 1.11 -13.45
CA GLU A 185 8.21 2.40 -13.07
C GLU A 185 7.57 2.36 -11.69
N ALA A 186 6.91 1.26 -11.30
CA ALA A 186 6.42 1.10 -9.92
C ALA A 186 7.56 1.16 -8.89
N ASP A 187 8.69 0.51 -9.17
CA ASP A 187 9.88 0.58 -8.33
C ASP A 187 10.44 2.01 -8.28
N ASN A 188 10.39 2.76 -9.39
CA ASN A 188 10.84 4.14 -9.47
C ASN A 188 9.93 5.09 -8.66
N VAL A 189 8.61 4.90 -8.69
CA VAL A 189 7.68 5.69 -7.88
C VAL A 189 7.90 5.39 -6.38
N LEU A 190 8.12 4.13 -5.99
CA LEU A 190 8.50 3.77 -4.61
C LEU A 190 9.80 4.48 -4.18
N ARG A 191 10.81 4.48 -5.05
CA ARG A 191 12.08 5.20 -4.84
C ARG A 191 11.83 6.68 -4.62
N GLN A 192 11.07 7.32 -5.49
CA GLN A 192 10.78 8.75 -5.41
C GLN A 192 10.01 9.12 -4.14
N GLY A 193 9.12 8.25 -3.65
CA GLY A 193 8.40 8.49 -2.39
C GLY A 193 9.29 8.45 -1.16
N VAL A 194 10.26 7.54 -1.11
CA VAL A 194 11.25 7.53 -0.01
C VAL A 194 12.23 8.69 -0.18
N GLN A 195 12.79 8.86 -1.38
CA GLN A 195 13.77 9.91 -1.69
C GLN A 195 13.22 11.31 -1.41
N GLY A 196 11.96 11.56 -1.80
CA GLY A 196 11.32 12.86 -1.64
C GLY A 196 11.29 13.34 -0.19
N ILE A 197 11.24 12.42 0.78
CA ILE A 197 11.27 12.73 2.21
C ILE A 197 12.69 12.63 2.77
N SER A 198 13.44 11.59 2.41
CA SER A 198 14.80 11.39 2.95
C SER A 198 15.72 12.53 2.55
N ASP A 199 15.65 13.03 1.32
CA ASP A 199 16.52 14.11 0.85
C ASP A 199 16.25 15.45 1.57
N LEU A 200 15.07 15.64 2.16
CA LEU A 200 14.79 16.85 2.93
C LEU A 200 15.46 16.86 4.30
N ILE A 201 15.84 15.68 4.81
CA ILE A 201 16.40 15.50 6.16
C ILE A 201 17.88 15.14 6.09
N ALA A 202 18.25 14.26 5.16
CA ALA A 202 19.54 13.60 5.11
C ALA A 202 20.57 14.34 4.24
N THR A 203 20.12 15.08 3.23
CA THR A 203 21.01 15.85 2.34
C THR A 203 20.94 17.35 2.65
N PRO A 204 22.08 18.04 2.73
CA PRO A 204 22.09 19.49 2.85
C PRO A 204 21.45 20.16 1.62
N GLY A 205 20.34 20.83 1.84
CA GLY A 205 19.64 21.69 0.90
C GLY A 205 19.87 23.19 1.16
N LEU A 206 19.36 24.03 0.25
CA LEU A 206 19.39 25.49 0.40
C LEU A 206 18.42 25.95 1.50
N ILE A 207 17.30 25.25 1.62
CA ILE A 207 16.27 25.42 2.63
C ILE A 207 16.07 24.03 3.24
N ASN A 208 16.74 23.79 4.36
CA ASN A 208 16.61 22.56 5.12
C ASN A 208 15.35 22.62 5.99
N LEU A 209 14.61 21.53 5.99
CA LEU A 209 13.59 21.27 7.00
C LEU A 209 14.24 20.55 8.17
N ASP A 210 13.81 20.86 9.39
CA ASP A 210 14.23 20.07 10.53
C ASP A 210 13.40 18.77 10.62
N PHE A 211 13.93 17.78 11.35
CA PHE A 211 13.23 16.52 11.54
C PHE A 211 11.92 16.69 12.33
N ALA A 212 11.81 17.73 13.17
CA ALA A 212 10.62 17.97 13.99
C ALA A 212 9.44 18.46 13.14
N ASP A 213 9.68 19.25 12.10
CA ASP A 213 8.70 19.71 11.12
C ASP A 213 8.12 18.52 10.34
N VAL A 214 9.00 17.65 9.82
CA VAL A 214 8.58 16.42 9.14
C VAL A 214 7.80 15.52 10.09
N LYS A 215 8.27 15.34 11.32
CA LYS A 215 7.56 14.57 12.35
C LYS A 215 6.18 15.17 12.65
N THR A 216 6.04 16.48 12.69
CA THR A 216 4.76 17.15 12.96
C THR A 216 3.73 16.90 11.85
N ILE A 217 4.18 16.92 10.59
CA ILE A 217 3.30 16.62 9.46
C ILE A 217 3.01 15.13 9.35
N MET A 218 3.97 14.24 9.60
CA MET A 218 3.80 12.81 9.31
C MET A 218 3.36 11.94 10.50
N SER A 219 3.37 12.47 11.73
CA SER A 219 2.96 11.68 12.92
C SER A 219 1.45 11.44 12.95
N ASN A 220 1.06 10.17 13.02
CA ASN A 220 -0.33 9.70 13.17
C ASN A 220 -1.33 10.35 12.19
N LYS A 221 -0.96 10.51 10.92
CA LYS A 221 -1.85 11.06 9.88
C LYS A 221 -2.62 10.01 9.09
N GLY A 222 -2.30 8.72 9.26
CA GLY A 222 -2.96 7.65 8.53
C GLY A 222 -2.57 7.66 7.05
N SER A 223 -3.51 7.87 6.15
CA SER A 223 -3.23 7.78 4.70
C SER A 223 -2.62 9.08 4.16
N ALA A 224 -1.65 8.91 3.26
CA ALA A 224 -1.03 9.98 2.49
C ALA A 224 -1.03 9.66 1.00
N LEU A 225 -0.99 10.71 0.19
CA LEU A 225 -0.89 10.66 -1.27
C LEU A 225 0.35 11.40 -1.71
N MET A 226 0.91 10.99 -2.84
CA MET A 226 2.12 11.57 -3.41
C MET A 226 1.87 11.97 -4.85
N GLY A 227 2.29 13.17 -5.21
CA GLY A 227 2.33 13.69 -6.56
C GLY A 227 3.75 14.10 -6.94
N ILE A 228 4.14 13.83 -8.18
CA ILE A 228 5.48 14.14 -8.68
C ILE A 228 5.35 14.88 -10.01
N GLY A 229 6.07 15.97 -10.15
CA GLY A 229 6.16 16.74 -11.38
C GLY A 229 7.61 17.03 -11.75
N ILE A 230 7.92 16.86 -13.04
CA ILE A 230 9.25 17.14 -13.60
C ILE A 230 9.09 18.10 -14.76
N ALA A 231 9.92 19.14 -14.80
CA ALA A 231 9.92 20.10 -15.90
C ALA A 231 11.31 20.73 -16.12
N THR A 232 11.48 21.34 -17.28
CA THR A 232 12.71 21.96 -17.79
C THR A 232 12.39 23.27 -18.49
N GLY A 233 13.38 24.18 -18.61
CA GLY A 233 13.22 25.44 -19.35
C GLY A 233 12.85 26.63 -18.46
N GLU A 234 12.34 27.71 -19.06
CA GLU A 234 12.15 29.01 -18.39
C GLU A 234 11.09 29.00 -17.28
N ASN A 235 10.03 28.20 -17.43
CA ASN A 235 8.92 28.13 -16.46
C ASN A 235 8.87 26.78 -15.72
N ARG A 236 10.04 26.15 -15.57
CA ARG A 236 10.17 24.79 -15.05
C ARG A 236 9.61 24.63 -13.64
N ALA A 237 9.78 25.60 -12.75
CA ALA A 237 9.29 25.51 -11.38
C ALA A 237 7.75 25.47 -11.32
N ALA A 238 7.09 26.41 -12.01
CA ALA A 238 5.64 26.45 -12.07
C ALA A 238 5.04 25.23 -12.77
N GLU A 239 5.66 24.78 -13.87
CA GLU A 239 5.19 23.58 -14.57
C GLU A 239 5.37 22.31 -13.74
N ALA A 240 6.50 22.14 -13.05
CA ALA A 240 6.74 21.01 -12.18
C ALA A 240 5.74 20.98 -11.02
N ALA A 241 5.50 22.12 -10.37
CA ALA A 241 4.49 22.24 -9.31
C ALA A 241 3.08 21.87 -9.80
N LYS A 242 2.67 22.41 -10.97
CA LYS A 242 1.38 22.07 -11.59
C LYS A 242 1.26 20.58 -11.90
N LYS A 243 2.30 19.97 -12.47
CA LYS A 243 2.34 18.53 -12.75
C LYS A 243 2.25 17.70 -11.47
N ALA A 244 2.88 18.14 -10.38
CA ALA A 244 2.85 17.44 -9.10
C ALA A 244 1.44 17.42 -8.50
N ILE A 245 0.75 18.58 -8.45
CA ILE A 245 -0.62 18.66 -7.90
C ILE A 245 -1.67 17.99 -8.82
N SER A 246 -1.41 17.90 -10.13
CA SER A 246 -2.28 17.22 -11.09
C SER A 246 -1.82 15.78 -11.40
N SER A 247 -0.92 15.22 -10.59
CA SER A 247 -0.35 13.89 -10.84
C SER A 247 -1.43 12.81 -10.73
N PRO A 248 -1.49 11.82 -11.65
CA PRO A 248 -2.41 10.68 -11.52
C PRO A 248 -2.21 9.85 -10.25
N LEU A 249 -1.04 9.99 -9.60
CA LEU A 249 -0.72 9.34 -8.33
C LEU A 249 -1.48 9.97 -7.13
N LEU A 250 -1.96 11.21 -7.28
CA LEU A 250 -2.83 11.88 -6.33
C LEU A 250 -4.29 11.44 -6.59
N GLU A 251 -4.73 10.33 -6.00
CA GLU A 251 -6.10 9.80 -6.19
C GLU A 251 -7.23 10.72 -5.66
N ALA A 252 -6.87 11.73 -4.89
CA ALA A 252 -7.77 12.74 -4.33
C ALA A 252 -7.19 14.15 -4.56
N ALA A 253 -8.08 15.14 -4.59
CA ALA A 253 -7.67 16.54 -4.66
C ALA A 253 -6.88 16.93 -3.40
N ILE A 254 -5.86 17.79 -3.57
CA ILE A 254 -4.97 18.23 -2.50
C ILE A 254 -5.68 19.12 -1.46
N ASP A 255 -6.81 19.74 -1.83
CA ASP A 255 -7.62 20.61 -0.95
C ASP A 255 -8.16 19.89 0.30
N GLY A 256 -8.30 18.57 0.27
CA GLY A 256 -8.73 17.77 1.41
C GLY A 256 -7.61 17.39 2.40
N ALA A 257 -6.38 17.83 2.16
CA ALA A 257 -5.22 17.48 3.00
C ALA A 257 -5.08 18.44 4.19
N GLN A 258 -4.77 17.89 5.37
CA GLN A 258 -4.50 18.67 6.57
C GLN A 258 -3.03 19.10 6.68
N GLY A 259 -2.13 18.38 6.02
CA GLY A 259 -0.71 18.69 5.99
C GLY A 259 -0.12 18.38 4.62
N VAL A 260 0.73 19.28 4.15
CA VAL A 260 1.42 19.15 2.86
C VAL A 260 2.91 19.29 3.08
N LEU A 261 3.68 18.32 2.59
CA LEU A 261 5.13 18.37 2.52
C LEU A 261 5.52 18.50 1.04
N MET A 262 6.27 19.54 0.72
CA MET A 262 6.78 19.79 -0.63
C MET A 262 8.31 19.73 -0.66
N ASN A 263 8.86 18.92 -1.54
CA ASN A 263 10.29 18.89 -1.84
C ASN A 263 10.53 19.42 -3.25
N ILE A 264 11.47 20.35 -3.40
CA ILE A 264 11.93 20.87 -4.68
C ILE A 264 13.39 20.47 -4.86
N THR A 265 13.66 19.58 -5.81
CA THR A 265 15.03 19.20 -6.19
C THR A 265 15.40 19.87 -7.51
N GLY A 266 16.54 20.55 -7.54
CA GLY A 266 17.05 21.20 -8.75
C GLY A 266 18.57 21.24 -8.79
N GLY A 267 19.12 21.71 -9.90
CA GLY A 267 20.56 21.95 -10.03
C GLY A 267 21.05 23.13 -9.20
N THR A 268 22.35 23.44 -9.29
CA THR A 268 22.95 24.64 -8.67
C THR A 268 22.41 25.96 -9.22
N ASN A 269 21.66 25.91 -10.32
CA ASN A 269 20.95 27.03 -10.92
C ASN A 269 19.55 27.27 -10.33
N LEU A 270 19.12 26.49 -9.32
CA LEU A 270 17.82 26.68 -8.66
C LEU A 270 17.79 28.02 -7.92
N SER A 271 16.86 28.89 -8.32
CA SER A 271 16.71 30.22 -7.74
C SER A 271 15.63 30.26 -6.63
N LEU A 272 15.75 31.22 -5.72
CA LEU A 272 14.73 31.48 -4.70
C LEU A 272 13.37 31.86 -5.31
N TYR A 273 13.37 32.52 -6.46
CA TYR A 273 12.14 32.89 -7.16
C TYR A 273 11.39 31.65 -7.65
N GLU A 274 12.10 30.69 -8.25
CA GLU A 274 11.54 29.41 -8.68
C GLU A 274 10.96 28.61 -7.49
N VAL A 275 11.67 28.59 -6.36
CA VAL A 275 11.20 27.94 -5.13
C VAL A 275 9.91 28.58 -4.62
N GLN A 276 9.85 29.91 -4.58
CA GLN A 276 8.66 30.66 -4.15
C GLN A 276 7.48 30.41 -5.09
N GLU A 277 7.70 30.47 -6.41
CA GLU A 277 6.65 30.28 -7.40
C GLU A 277 6.03 28.87 -7.32
N ALA A 278 6.87 27.83 -7.15
CA ALA A 278 6.39 26.48 -6.95
C ALA A 278 5.59 26.35 -5.63
N ALA A 279 6.06 26.96 -4.54
CA ALA A 279 5.37 26.95 -3.26
C ALA A 279 4.00 27.64 -3.33
N ASP A 280 3.92 28.81 -3.98
CA ASP A 280 2.68 29.58 -4.13
C ASP A 280 1.61 28.80 -4.91
N ILE A 281 2.02 28.04 -5.94
CA ILE A 281 1.10 27.19 -6.73
C ILE A 281 0.54 26.06 -5.88
N VAL A 282 1.37 25.38 -5.10
CA VAL A 282 0.93 24.27 -4.25
C VAL A 282 0.06 24.79 -3.09
N ALA A 283 0.45 25.91 -2.48
CA ALA A 283 -0.33 26.57 -1.43
C ALA A 283 -1.71 27.02 -1.95
N SER A 284 -1.77 27.63 -3.14
CA SER A 284 -3.03 28.08 -3.75
C SER A 284 -3.97 26.94 -4.14
N ALA A 285 -3.43 25.73 -4.36
CA ALA A 285 -4.20 24.54 -4.64
C ALA A 285 -4.70 23.82 -3.37
N SER A 286 -4.09 24.13 -2.22
CA SER A 286 -4.40 23.51 -0.93
C SER A 286 -5.42 24.34 -0.14
N ASP A 287 -5.93 23.80 0.97
CA ASP A 287 -6.82 24.54 1.87
C ASP A 287 -6.07 25.70 2.56
N GLN A 288 -6.78 26.78 2.94
CA GLN A 288 -6.19 27.94 3.59
C GLN A 288 -5.62 27.61 4.97
N ASP A 289 -6.17 26.60 5.65
CA ASP A 289 -5.75 26.16 6.97
C ASP A 289 -4.75 24.99 6.92
N VAL A 290 -4.23 24.63 5.74
CA VAL A 290 -3.27 23.54 5.59
C VAL A 290 -1.95 23.85 6.28
N ASN A 291 -1.41 22.90 7.02
CA ASN A 291 -0.03 23.00 7.50
C ASN A 291 0.92 22.60 6.36
N MET A 292 1.51 23.57 5.66
CA MET A 292 2.45 23.33 4.57
C MET A 292 3.89 23.55 5.02
N ILE A 293 4.73 22.53 4.86
CA ILE A 293 6.19 22.65 4.94
C ILE A 293 6.80 22.43 3.56
N PHE A 294 7.86 23.16 3.25
CA PHE A 294 8.59 22.95 2.02
C PHE A 294 10.09 23.06 2.25
N GLY A 295 10.85 22.28 1.49
CA GLY A 295 12.30 22.35 1.45
C GLY A 295 12.83 22.24 0.03
N SER A 296 14.10 22.58 -0.13
CA SER A 296 14.76 22.58 -1.43
C SER A 296 16.11 21.88 -1.36
N VAL A 297 16.32 20.91 -2.25
CA VAL A 297 17.53 20.10 -2.33
C VAL A 297 18.29 20.43 -3.60
N ILE A 298 19.61 20.60 -3.49
CA ILE A 298 20.49 20.80 -4.64
C ILE A 298 21.08 19.46 -5.06
N ASN A 299 20.85 19.08 -6.31
CA ASN A 299 21.44 17.91 -6.92
C ASN A 299 22.29 18.35 -8.12
N GLU A 300 23.61 18.26 -8.00
CA GLU A 300 24.55 18.70 -9.04
C GLU A 300 24.45 17.89 -10.34
N ASN A 301 23.86 16.69 -10.28
CA ASN A 301 23.60 15.87 -11.47
C ASN A 301 22.45 16.42 -12.32
N LEU A 302 21.55 17.22 -11.72
CA LEU A 302 20.48 17.91 -12.43
C LEU A 302 21.00 19.22 -12.99
N LYS A 303 20.78 19.45 -14.29
CA LYS A 303 21.14 20.70 -14.97
C LYS A 303 19.93 21.63 -15.03
N ASP A 304 19.13 21.49 -16.07
CA ASP A 304 17.99 22.36 -16.32
C ASP A 304 16.66 21.80 -15.80
N GLU A 305 16.70 20.61 -15.19
CA GLU A 305 15.56 19.90 -14.63
C GLU A 305 15.26 20.33 -13.19
N ILE A 306 13.98 20.55 -12.91
CA ILE A 306 13.44 20.65 -11.55
C ILE A 306 12.44 19.52 -11.34
N VAL A 307 12.55 18.86 -10.18
CA VAL A 307 11.62 17.85 -9.69
C VAL A 307 10.90 18.42 -8.48
N VAL A 308 9.57 18.48 -8.53
CA VAL A 308 8.72 18.83 -7.40
C VAL A 308 7.97 17.59 -6.95
N THR A 309 8.14 17.23 -5.69
CA THR A 309 7.44 16.13 -5.03
C THR A 309 6.53 16.71 -3.96
N VAL A 310 5.24 16.39 -4.03
CA VAL A 310 4.23 16.83 -3.07
C VAL A 310 3.68 15.61 -2.35
N ILE A 311 3.70 15.63 -1.02
CA ILE A 311 3.12 14.61 -0.17
C ILE A 311 2.02 15.25 0.66
N ALA A 312 0.79 14.81 0.42
CA ALA A 312 -0.39 15.29 1.11
C ALA A 312 -0.82 14.26 2.15
N THR A 313 -1.09 14.71 3.38
CA THR A 313 -1.36 13.88 4.55
C THR A 313 -2.65 14.31 5.25
N GLY A 314 -3.23 13.41 6.05
CA GLY A 314 -4.38 13.74 6.89
C GLY A 314 -5.68 13.92 6.10
N PHE A 315 -5.83 13.20 4.98
CA PHE A 315 -7.10 13.14 4.28
C PHE A 315 -8.17 12.58 5.20
N ILE A 316 -9.27 13.33 5.36
CA ILE A 316 -10.44 12.83 6.06
C ILE A 316 -10.99 11.69 5.20
N GLU A 317 -10.86 10.46 5.69
CA GLU A 317 -11.66 9.36 5.15
C GLU A 317 -13.11 9.74 5.39
N GLN A 318 -13.76 10.27 4.34
CA GLN A 318 -15.21 10.19 4.28
C GLN A 318 -15.49 8.68 4.27
N GLU A 319 -15.78 8.14 5.46
CA GLU A 319 -16.52 6.91 5.58
C GLU A 319 -17.67 7.08 4.61
N LYS A 320 -17.62 6.34 3.50
CA LYS A 320 -18.83 6.07 2.74
C LYS A 320 -19.67 5.28 3.71
N ASP A 321 -20.43 6.02 4.50
CA ASP A 321 -21.47 5.55 5.37
C ASP A 321 -22.42 4.86 4.40
N VAL A 322 -22.20 3.56 4.22
CA VAL A 322 -23.18 2.66 3.64
C VAL A 322 -24.25 2.64 4.70
N THR A 323 -25.04 3.72 4.73
CA THR A 323 -26.20 3.88 5.57
C THR A 323 -26.93 2.58 5.46
N LYS A 324 -26.93 1.84 6.58
CA LYS A 324 -27.73 0.66 6.80
C LYS A 324 -29.08 0.99 6.21
N SER A 325 -29.40 0.37 5.08
CA SER A 325 -30.73 0.44 4.48
C SER A 325 -31.66 -0.14 5.54
N GLN A 326 -32.25 0.75 6.34
CA GLN A 326 -33.33 0.44 7.24
C GLN A 326 -34.43 -0.11 6.34
N ARG A 327 -34.61 -1.43 6.38
CA ARG A 327 -35.82 -2.07 5.85
C ARG A 327 -37.01 -1.34 6.48
N PRO A 328 -37.92 -0.74 5.70
CA PRO A 328 -39.16 -0.24 6.28
C PRO A 328 -39.98 -1.45 6.73
N SER A 329 -40.17 -1.58 8.04
CA SER A 329 -41.13 -2.50 8.63
C SER A 329 -42.53 -2.06 8.24
N LEU A 330 -43.17 -2.78 7.31
CA LEU A 330 -44.60 -2.66 7.03
C LEU A 330 -45.39 -3.21 8.22
N ASN A 331 -45.74 -2.32 9.14
CA ASN A 331 -46.71 -2.56 10.19
C ASN A 331 -48.08 -2.09 9.66
N GLN A 332 -48.83 -2.98 9.01
CA GLN A 332 -50.20 -2.69 8.59
C GLN A 332 -51.19 -3.35 9.57
N SER A 333 -51.85 -2.49 10.35
CA SER A 333 -52.90 -2.82 11.31
C SER A 333 -54.09 -3.49 10.61
N ILE A 334 -54.44 -4.71 11.02
CA ILE A 334 -55.72 -5.34 10.68
C ILE A 334 -56.69 -5.04 11.83
N LYS A 335 -57.68 -4.20 11.54
CA LYS A 335 -58.85 -3.99 12.42
C LYS A 335 -59.80 -5.19 12.28
N THR A 336 -60.15 -5.76 13.43
CA THR A 336 -61.13 -6.82 13.65
C THR A 336 -62.58 -6.32 13.53
N HIS A 337 -63.44 -7.08 12.86
CA HIS A 337 -64.88 -7.10 13.13
C HIS A 337 -65.48 -8.51 13.08
N ASN A 338 -66.39 -8.75 14.02
CA ASN A 338 -66.99 -10.01 14.47
C ASN A 338 -67.79 -10.80 13.41
N GLN A 339 -67.85 -12.14 13.55
CA GLN A 339 -69.06 -12.87 14.01
C GLN A 339 -68.90 -14.42 14.10
N SER A 340 -69.16 -14.92 15.32
CA SER A 340 -69.83 -16.18 15.77
C SER A 340 -69.70 -17.56 15.08
N VAL A 341 -69.30 -18.51 15.93
CA VAL A 341 -69.29 -20.02 15.96
C VAL A 341 -70.74 -20.62 15.92
N PRO A 342 -71.06 -21.96 15.84
CA PRO A 342 -70.25 -23.16 16.18
C PRO A 342 -70.47 -24.56 15.53
N LYS A 343 -69.47 -25.45 15.80
CA LYS A 343 -69.49 -26.89 16.16
C LYS A 343 -69.87 -28.01 15.15
N ARG A 344 -68.94 -28.97 15.00
CA ARG A 344 -69.16 -30.43 15.20
C ARG A 344 -67.84 -31.20 15.36
N GLU A 345 -67.87 -32.23 16.20
CA GLU A 345 -66.83 -33.18 16.62
C GLU A 345 -67.49 -34.60 16.62
N PRO A 346 -66.84 -35.74 16.92
CA PRO A 346 -65.71 -36.44 16.26
C PRO A 346 -66.03 -37.96 16.00
N LYS A 347 -65.10 -38.76 15.40
CA LYS A 347 -64.86 -40.25 15.52
C LYS A 347 -64.14 -40.79 14.25
N ARG A 348 -63.29 -41.83 14.19
CA ARG A 348 -62.59 -42.75 15.14
C ARG A 348 -61.67 -43.71 14.32
N GLU A 349 -60.47 -44.00 14.86
CA GLU A 349 -59.50 -45.15 14.79
C GLU A 349 -59.38 -46.15 13.59
N GLU A 350 -58.16 -46.23 13.00
CA GLU A 350 -57.18 -47.36 12.79
C GLU A 350 -57.59 -48.81 12.34
N PRO A 351 -56.67 -49.75 11.96
CA PRO A 351 -55.27 -49.74 11.42
C PRO A 351 -54.97 -50.83 10.32
N GLN A 352 -53.67 -51.11 10.03
CA GLN A 352 -53.03 -52.32 9.41
C GLN A 352 -52.88 -52.40 7.87
N GLN A 353 -51.91 -53.11 7.26
CA GLN A 353 -50.50 -53.52 7.50
C GLN A 353 -50.09 -54.32 6.22
N GLN A 354 -48.80 -54.31 5.82
CA GLN A 354 -48.06 -55.41 5.13
C GLN A 354 -48.50 -55.83 3.69
N ASN A 355 -47.69 -56.36 2.76
CA ASN A 355 -46.30 -56.82 2.70
C ASN A 355 -45.92 -57.17 1.23
N THR A 356 -44.61 -57.10 0.89
CA THR A 356 -43.83 -58.05 0.02
C THR A 356 -44.08 -58.05 -1.52
N VAL A 357 -43.19 -58.37 -2.48
CA VAL A 357 -41.93 -59.16 -2.63
C VAL A 357 -41.12 -58.59 -3.85
N SER A 358 -39.79 -58.34 -3.76
CA SER A 358 -38.63 -59.01 -4.45
C SER A 358 -38.82 -59.45 -5.94
N ARG A 359 -37.87 -59.47 -6.88
CA ARG A 359 -36.39 -59.32 -7.00
C ARG A 359 -36.06 -59.46 -8.51
N HIS A 360 -35.02 -58.80 -9.05
CA HIS A 360 -34.02 -59.45 -9.94
C HIS A 360 -32.89 -58.50 -10.37
N THR A 361 -31.69 -59.08 -10.41
CA THR A 361 -30.34 -58.57 -10.65
C THR A 361 -29.90 -58.60 -12.11
N SER A 362 -29.09 -57.65 -12.56
CA SER A 362 -27.89 -57.86 -13.42
C SER A 362 -27.16 -56.53 -13.72
N GLN A 363 -25.83 -56.51 -13.56
CA GLN A 363 -24.86 -55.58 -14.17
C GLN A 363 -24.20 -56.29 -15.39
N PRO A 364 -23.25 -55.73 -16.18
CA PRO A 364 -22.70 -54.37 -16.29
C PRO A 364 -22.65 -53.84 -17.76
N ALA A 365 -22.34 -52.55 -18.01
CA ALA A 365 -21.64 -52.11 -19.23
C ALA A 365 -21.20 -50.63 -19.17
N ASP A 366 -20.05 -50.41 -19.78
CA ASP A 366 -19.21 -49.22 -19.95
C ASP A 366 -19.84 -48.01 -20.66
N ASP A 367 -19.12 -46.88 -20.52
CA ASP A 367 -19.04 -45.74 -21.43
C ASP A 367 -20.32 -44.96 -21.76
N THR A 368 -20.42 -43.75 -21.20
CA THR A 368 -20.94 -42.54 -21.87
C THR A 368 -20.97 -41.35 -20.90
N LEU A 369 -19.80 -40.76 -20.62
CA LEU A 369 -19.69 -39.48 -19.89
C LEU A 369 -19.12 -38.33 -20.74
N ASP A 370 -19.24 -38.42 -22.07
CA ASP A 370 -18.76 -37.37 -23.01
C ASP A 370 -19.84 -36.90 -24.00
N ILE A 371 -21.03 -36.50 -23.52
CA ILE A 371 -22.00 -35.78 -24.35
C ILE A 371 -22.57 -34.57 -23.58
N PRO A 372 -22.33 -33.33 -24.06
CA PRO A 372 -22.91 -32.11 -23.49
C PRO A 372 -24.44 -32.09 -23.52
N THR A 373 -25.04 -31.51 -22.47
CA THR A 373 -26.46 -31.58 -22.13
C THR A 373 -27.43 -31.07 -23.21
N PHE A 374 -26.96 -30.25 -24.16
CA PHE A 374 -27.81 -29.59 -25.17
C PHE A 374 -28.19 -30.47 -26.37
N LEU A 375 -27.56 -31.64 -26.57
CA LEU A 375 -27.88 -32.57 -27.67
C LEU A 375 -28.88 -33.68 -27.30
N ARG A 376 -29.29 -33.77 -26.03
CA ARG A 376 -30.04 -34.92 -25.51
C ARG A 376 -31.56 -34.92 -25.82
N ASN A 377 -32.11 -33.86 -26.42
CA ASN A 377 -33.57 -33.67 -26.49
C ASN A 377 -34.16 -33.31 -27.87
N ARG A 378 -33.48 -33.63 -28.99
CA ARG A 378 -34.01 -33.32 -30.34
C ARG A 378 -34.68 -34.46 -31.11
N ASN A 379 -34.78 -35.66 -30.54
CA ASN A 379 -35.47 -36.81 -31.18
C ASN A 379 -36.74 -37.25 -30.43
N LYS A 380 -37.56 -36.28 -30.00
CA LYS A 380 -38.95 -36.53 -29.57
C LYS A 380 -39.86 -35.38 -30.00
N ARG A 381 -40.28 -35.40 -31.26
CA ARG A 381 -41.63 -35.07 -31.77
C ARG A 381 -41.59 -35.03 -33.29
N GLY A 382 -42.46 -35.83 -33.91
CA GLY A 382 -42.88 -35.64 -35.30
C GLY A 382 -43.82 -34.46 -35.44
#